data_AF-A0A353PBK7-F1
#
_entry.id   AF-A0A353PBK7-F1
#
_cell.length_a   1.000
_cell.length_b   1.000
_cell.length_c   1.000
_cell.angle_alpha   90.00
_cell.angle_beta   90.00
_cell.angle_gamma   90.00
#
_symmetry.space_group_name_H-M   'P 1'
#
loop_
_entity.id
_entity.type
_entity.pdbx_description
1 polymer ?
#
loop_
_entity_poly.entity_id
_entity_poly.type
_entity_poly.pdbx_seq_one_letter_code
_entity_poly.pdbx_strand_id
1 'polypeptide(L)'
;AHPQAGRNHLEIAFGDGTEHALTLNLPGRHNIQNALAALAVGHELGVAPAAMAQALEHFQGIGRRFQRYGVIESPAGSIDLVDDYGHHPTEVEATLAAARETWPQRRLVVAFQPHRYSRTRDLLEDFARVLSKADVLLLTDVYAAGEAPIAQADGRTL
;
A
#
# COMPACT_ATOMS: atom_id res chain seq x y z
N ALA A 1 5.34 -2.27 -24.21
CA ALA A 1 6.08 -1.34 -23.33
C ALA A 1 6.32 -2.06 -22.00
N HIS A 2 7.57 -2.12 -21.52
CA HIS A 2 7.85 -2.70 -20.21
C HIS A 2 7.16 -1.83 -19.14
N PRO A 3 6.26 -2.38 -18.31
CA PRO A 3 5.76 -1.63 -17.16
C PRO A 3 6.96 -1.35 -16.26
N GLN A 4 7.33 -0.08 -16.11
CA GLN A 4 8.21 0.33 -15.02
C GLN A 4 7.43 0.06 -13.72
N ALA A 5 7.68 -1.11 -13.13
CA ALA A 5 6.94 -1.65 -12.00
C ALA A 5 6.86 -0.61 -10.87
N GLY A 6 5.65 -0.12 -10.57
CA GLY A 6 5.39 0.79 -9.46
C GLY A 6 4.91 2.21 -9.82
N ARG A 7 4.72 2.56 -11.10
CA ARG A 7 4.20 3.88 -11.52
C ARG A 7 2.78 3.78 -12.06
N ASN A 8 1.97 4.80 -11.79
CA ASN A 8 0.62 4.96 -12.34
C ASN A 8 0.60 6.11 -13.36
N HIS A 9 0.03 5.88 -14.54
CA HIS A 9 -0.24 6.92 -15.54
C HIS A 9 -1.71 7.31 -15.49
N LEU A 10 -1.98 8.60 -15.43
CA LEU A 10 -3.31 9.15 -15.20
C LEU A 10 -3.62 10.22 -16.24
N GLU A 11 -4.84 10.22 -16.74
CA GLU A 11 -5.44 11.38 -17.42
C GLU A 11 -6.42 12.01 -16.43
N ILE A 12 -6.23 13.29 -16.12
CA ILE A 12 -7.10 14.04 -15.21
C ILE A 12 -7.78 15.18 -15.96
N ALA A 13 -9.03 15.46 -15.60
CA ALA A 13 -9.77 16.63 -16.06
C ALA A 13 -10.12 17.51 -14.85
N PHE A 14 -9.85 18.80 -14.95
CA PHE A 14 -10.28 19.79 -13.96
C PHE A 14 -11.68 20.33 -14.30
N GLY A 15 -12.34 20.97 -13.34
CA GLY A 15 -13.72 21.48 -13.49
C GLY A 15 -13.87 22.56 -14.56
N ASP A 16 -12.77 23.18 -14.98
CA ASP A 16 -12.69 24.14 -16.10
C ASP A 16 -12.57 23.48 -17.48
N GLY A 17 -12.53 22.14 -17.53
CA GLY A 17 -12.40 21.36 -18.76
C GLY A 17 -10.95 21.16 -19.24
N THR A 18 -9.94 21.60 -18.48
CA THR A 18 -8.54 21.33 -18.81
C THR A 18 -8.16 19.89 -18.49
N GLU A 19 -7.41 19.26 -19.41
CA GLU A 19 -6.94 17.89 -19.28
C GLU A 19 -5.42 17.81 -19.17
N HIS A 20 -4.93 16.94 -18.28
CA HIS A 20 -3.50 16.73 -18.08
C HIS A 20 -3.16 15.25 -17.94
N ALA A 21 -2.13 14.82 -18.67
CA ALA A 21 -1.49 13.53 -18.46
C ALA A 21 -0.46 13.65 -17.34
N LEU A 22 -0.57 12.80 -16.31
CA LEU A 22 0.27 12.80 -15.13
C LEU A 22 0.85 11.42 -14.88
N THR A 23 2.02 11.38 -14.24
CA THR A 23 2.60 10.13 -13.74
C THR A 23 2.78 10.21 -12.24
N LEU A 24 2.18 9.27 -11.51
CA LEU A 24 2.35 9.11 -10.08
C LEU A 24 3.40 8.03 -9.81
N ASN A 25 4.44 8.38 -9.06
CA ASN A 25 5.53 7.46 -8.68
C ASN A 25 5.18 6.58 -7.46
N LEU A 26 3.95 6.10 -7.40
CA LEU A 26 3.47 5.14 -6.41
C LEU A 26 2.45 4.20 -7.05
N PRO A 27 2.45 2.90 -6.71
CA PRO A 27 1.46 1.95 -7.22
C PRO A 27 0.15 2.01 -6.43
N GLY A 28 -0.89 1.39 -7.00
CA GLY A 28 -2.15 1.13 -6.32
C GLY A 28 -3.20 2.23 -6.43
N ARG A 29 -4.45 1.82 -6.56
CA ARG A 29 -5.62 2.71 -6.71
C ARG A 29 -5.81 3.69 -5.55
N HIS A 30 -5.49 3.28 -4.33
CA HIS A 30 -5.59 4.15 -3.15
C HIS A 30 -4.62 5.34 -3.24
N ASN A 31 -3.42 5.15 -3.79
CA ASN A 31 -2.47 6.23 -4.01
C ASN A 31 -2.91 7.17 -5.14
N ILE A 32 -3.62 6.65 -6.16
CA ILE A 32 -4.28 7.49 -7.16
C ILE A 32 -5.32 8.39 -6.49
N GLN A 33 -6.16 7.83 -5.61
CA GLN A 33 -7.16 8.62 -4.88
C GLN A 33 -6.53 9.70 -4.00
N ASN A 34 -5.45 9.37 -3.29
CA ASN A 34 -4.68 10.33 -2.50
C ASN A 34 -4.09 11.45 -3.38
N ALA A 35 -3.52 11.09 -4.54
CA ALA A 35 -2.97 12.06 -5.48
C ALA A 35 -4.06 12.97 -6.06
N LEU A 36 -5.22 12.43 -6.43
CA LEU A 36 -6.36 13.21 -6.92
C LEU A 36 -6.88 14.21 -5.87
N ALA A 37 -6.93 13.80 -4.60
CA ALA A 37 -7.29 14.71 -3.51
C ALA A 37 -6.26 15.86 -3.37
N ALA A 38 -4.96 15.55 -3.45
CA ALA A 38 -3.91 16.56 -3.42
C ALA A 38 -3.96 17.51 -4.64
N LEU A 39 -4.21 16.98 -5.83
CA LEU A 39 -4.37 17.74 -7.07
C LEU A 39 -5.57 18.68 -7.01
N ALA A 40 -6.70 18.22 -6.47
CA ALA A 40 -7.89 19.04 -6.30
C ALA A 40 -7.62 20.25 -5.41
N VAL A 41 -6.95 20.05 -4.27
CA VAL A 41 -6.54 21.13 -3.37
C VAL A 41 -5.53 22.07 -4.04
N GLY A 42 -4.53 21.51 -4.75
CA GLY A 42 -3.54 22.31 -5.47
C GLY A 42 -4.15 23.20 -6.55
N HIS A 43 -5.11 22.67 -7.30
CA HIS A 43 -5.84 23.41 -8.32
C HIS A 43 -6.66 24.57 -7.72
N GLU A 44 -7.41 24.32 -6.64
CA GLU A 44 -8.19 25.35 -5.95
C GLU A 44 -7.30 26.49 -5.41
N LEU A 45 -6.07 26.16 -5.01
CA LEU A 45 -5.08 27.15 -4.54
C LEU A 45 -4.30 27.82 -5.67
N GLY A 46 -4.60 27.53 -6.94
CA GLY A 46 -3.94 28.12 -8.10
C GLY A 46 -2.52 27.62 -8.34
N VAL A 47 -2.15 26.43 -7.86
CA VAL A 47 -0.85 25.81 -8.15
C VAL A 47 -0.78 25.45 -9.63
N ALA A 48 0.31 25.82 -10.29
CA ALA A 48 0.48 25.56 -11.71
C ALA A 48 0.46 24.04 -12.02
N PRO A 49 -0.25 23.59 -13.08
CA PRO A 49 -0.32 22.17 -13.44
C PRO A 49 1.04 21.50 -13.62
N ALA A 50 2.02 22.21 -14.21
CA ALA A 50 3.38 21.71 -14.39
C ALA A 50 4.08 21.42 -13.04
N ALA A 51 3.86 22.26 -12.02
CA ALA A 51 4.44 22.05 -10.69
C ALA A 51 3.81 20.83 -10.00
N MET A 52 2.48 20.66 -10.12
CA MET A 52 1.80 19.48 -9.59
C MET A 52 2.25 18.20 -10.29
N ALA A 53 2.39 18.22 -11.62
CA ALA A 53 2.89 17.09 -12.40
C ALA A 53 4.31 16.69 -11.98
N GLN A 54 5.20 17.67 -11.86
CA GLN A 54 6.57 17.43 -11.40
C GLN A 54 6.59 16.85 -9.98
N ALA A 55 5.75 17.34 -9.07
CA ALA A 55 5.67 16.85 -7.70
C ALA A 55 5.23 15.38 -7.63
N LEU A 56 4.21 14.97 -8.40
CA LEU A 56 3.73 13.58 -8.42
C LEU A 56 4.74 12.63 -9.08
N GLU A 57 5.41 13.09 -10.14
CA GLU A 57 6.42 12.29 -10.82
C GLU A 57 7.65 12.03 -9.94
N HIS A 58 8.05 13.01 -9.13
CA HIS A 58 9.23 12.92 -8.27
C HIS A 58 8.89 12.60 -6.82
N PHE A 59 7.63 12.24 -6.52
CA PHE A 59 7.23 11.88 -5.16
C PHE A 59 8.04 10.67 -4.70
N GLN A 60 8.80 10.86 -3.61
CA GLN A 60 9.70 9.84 -3.06
C GLN A 60 8.96 8.78 -2.22
N GLY A 61 7.65 8.92 -2.08
CA GLY A 61 6.85 8.12 -1.17
C GLY A 61 6.93 8.64 0.27
N ILE A 62 6.35 7.86 1.17
CA ILE A 62 6.35 8.10 2.60
C ILE A 62 6.95 6.87 3.26
N GLY A 63 7.78 7.07 4.29
CA GLY A 63 8.34 5.96 5.04
C GLY A 63 7.25 4.98 5.47
N ARG A 64 7.49 3.69 5.23
CA ARG A 64 6.56 2.59 5.55
C ARG A 64 5.19 2.68 4.86
N ARG A 65 5.08 3.30 3.68
CA ARG A 65 3.85 3.26 2.85
C ARG A 65 4.22 2.74 1.47
N PHE A 66 3.97 1.44 1.26
CA PHE A 66 4.44 0.68 0.11
C PHE A 66 5.93 0.94 -0.21
N GLN A 67 6.76 1.05 0.83
CA GLN A 67 8.15 1.44 0.71
C GLN A 67 8.97 0.25 0.21
N ARG A 68 9.52 0.35 -1.00
CA ARG A 68 10.40 -0.66 -1.57
C ARG A 68 11.84 -0.44 -1.10
N TYR A 69 12.44 -1.46 -0.47
CA TYR A 69 13.84 -1.47 -0.07
C TYR A 69 14.79 -2.00 -1.16
N GLY A 70 14.23 -2.51 -2.27
CA GLY A 70 14.96 -3.06 -3.39
C GLY A 70 14.95 -4.59 -3.39
N VAL A 71 15.84 -5.16 -4.19
CA VAL A 71 15.96 -6.61 -4.35
C VAL A 71 17.02 -7.14 -3.39
N ILE A 72 16.65 -8.13 -2.59
CA ILE A 72 17.53 -8.89 -1.71
C ILE A 72 17.83 -10.22 -2.38
N GLU A 73 19.11 -10.52 -2.59
CA GLU A 73 19.57 -11.79 -3.12
C GLU A 73 19.71 -12.83 -1.99
N SER A 74 19.27 -14.06 -2.26
CA SER A 74 19.40 -15.20 -1.35
C SER A 74 19.79 -16.47 -2.11
N PRO A 75 20.30 -17.52 -1.45
CA PRO A 75 20.54 -18.82 -2.09
C PRO A 75 19.30 -19.44 -2.74
N ALA A 76 18.10 -19.03 -2.32
CA ALA A 76 16.81 -19.51 -2.85
C ALA A 76 16.23 -18.62 -3.98
N GLY A 77 16.94 -17.53 -4.36
CA GLY A 77 16.51 -16.58 -5.37
C GLY A 77 16.43 -15.14 -4.85
N SER A 78 15.88 -14.25 -5.68
CA SER A 78 15.78 -12.82 -5.43
C SER A 78 14.41 -12.40 -4.88
N ILE A 79 14.40 -11.48 -3.93
CA ILE A 79 13.21 -11.03 -3.19
C ILE A 79 13.10 -9.51 -3.31
N ASP A 80 12.02 -8.99 -3.90
CA ASP A 80 11.70 -7.56 -3.79
C ASP A 80 11.09 -7.32 -2.40
N LEU A 81 11.80 -6.58 -1.54
CA LEU A 81 11.34 -6.27 -0.19
C LEU A 81 10.52 -4.98 -0.19
N VAL A 82 9.30 -5.06 0.35
CA VAL A 82 8.39 -3.93 0.55
C VAL A 82 7.95 -3.89 2.01
N ASP A 83 7.93 -2.70 2.61
CA ASP A 83 7.40 -2.42 3.95
C ASP A 83 6.17 -1.52 3.86
N ASP A 84 5.15 -1.85 4.65
CA ASP A 84 3.91 -1.10 4.74
C ASP A 84 3.41 -1.03 6.19
N TYR A 85 2.90 0.14 6.57
CA TYR A 85 2.36 0.45 7.89
C TYR A 85 0.90 -0.02 8.07
N GLY A 86 0.23 -0.41 6.98
CA GLY A 86 -1.15 -0.85 6.97
C GLY A 86 -1.40 -1.92 8.03
N HIS A 87 -2.31 -1.60 8.94
CA HIS A 87 -2.64 -2.44 10.09
C HIS A 87 -4.15 -2.56 10.31
N HIS A 88 -4.96 -1.88 9.48
CA HIS A 88 -6.38 -2.17 9.29
C HIS A 88 -6.57 -3.11 8.08
N PRO A 89 -7.53 -4.05 8.09
CA PRO A 89 -7.75 -4.98 6.96
C PRO A 89 -7.87 -4.30 5.60
N THR A 90 -8.57 -3.16 5.52
CA THR A 90 -8.68 -2.36 4.29
C THR A 90 -7.33 -1.85 3.78
N GLU A 91 -6.44 -1.42 4.67
CA GLU A 91 -5.10 -0.96 4.29
C GLU A 91 -4.25 -2.13 3.80
N VAL A 92 -4.27 -3.25 4.53
CA VAL A 92 -3.57 -4.48 4.14
C VAL A 92 -4.06 -4.95 2.76
N GLU A 93 -5.37 -4.95 2.53
CA GLU A 93 -5.98 -5.33 1.25
C GLU A 93 -5.49 -4.44 0.11
N ALA A 94 -5.39 -3.13 0.34
CA ALA A 94 -4.89 -2.18 -0.64
C ALA A 94 -3.39 -2.41 -0.94
N THR A 95 -2.58 -2.73 0.07
CA THR A 95 -1.16 -3.09 -0.08
C THR A 95 -1.00 -4.39 -0.88
N LEU A 96 -1.73 -5.46 -0.53
CA LEU A 96 -1.64 -6.74 -1.25
C LEU A 96 -2.10 -6.61 -2.71
N ALA A 97 -3.14 -5.82 -2.96
CA ALA A 97 -3.60 -5.52 -4.32
C ALA A 97 -2.52 -4.79 -5.13
N ALA A 98 -1.92 -3.73 -4.57
CA ALA A 98 -0.84 -2.99 -5.23
C ALA A 98 0.38 -3.88 -5.50
N ALA A 99 0.72 -4.81 -4.59
CA ALA A 99 1.80 -5.77 -4.80
C ALA A 99 1.50 -6.73 -5.97
N ARG A 100 0.27 -7.24 -6.08
CA ARG A 100 -0.13 -8.11 -7.20
C ARG A 100 -0.19 -7.38 -8.53
N GLU A 101 -0.67 -6.13 -8.55
CA GLU A 101 -0.64 -5.29 -9.76
C GLU A 101 0.81 -5.04 -10.22
N THR A 102 1.72 -4.81 -9.28
CA THR A 102 3.13 -4.51 -9.56
C THR A 102 3.91 -5.77 -10.00
N TRP A 103 3.67 -6.92 -9.36
CA TRP A 103 4.37 -8.18 -9.64
C TRP A 103 3.40 -9.35 -9.83
N PRO A 104 2.66 -9.42 -10.95
CA PRO A 104 1.56 -10.37 -11.13
C PRO A 104 2.00 -11.84 -11.16
N GLN A 105 3.25 -12.10 -11.54
CA GLN A 105 3.81 -13.46 -11.68
C GLN A 105 4.70 -13.86 -10.50
N ARG A 106 4.87 -12.99 -9.49
CA ARG A 106 5.71 -13.30 -8.33
C ARG A 106 4.87 -13.80 -7.16
N ARG A 107 5.46 -14.71 -6.40
CA ARG A 107 4.88 -15.20 -5.15
C ARG A 107 4.83 -14.08 -4.11
N LEU A 108 3.66 -13.88 -3.49
CA LEU A 108 3.43 -12.89 -2.46
C LEU A 108 3.61 -13.52 -1.08
N VAL A 109 4.73 -13.20 -0.44
CA VAL A 109 5.04 -13.61 0.93
C VAL A 109 4.75 -12.41 1.84
N VAL A 110 3.88 -12.60 2.83
CA VAL A 110 3.45 -11.54 3.75
C VAL A 110 3.95 -11.87 5.15
N ALA A 111 4.77 -11.00 5.73
CA ALA A 111 5.08 -11.02 7.15
C ALA A 111 4.20 -9.98 7.85
N PHE A 112 3.26 -10.43 8.69
CA PHE A 112 2.27 -9.57 9.33
C PHE A 112 2.41 -9.59 10.86
N GLN A 113 2.31 -8.40 11.46
CA GLN A 113 2.21 -8.22 12.89
C GLN A 113 0.88 -7.52 13.22
N PRO A 114 -0.10 -8.24 13.80
CA PRO A 114 -1.33 -7.61 14.23
C PRO A 114 -1.04 -6.55 15.29
N HIS A 115 -1.71 -5.41 15.21
CA HIS A 115 -1.52 -4.29 16.13
C HIS A 115 -2.78 -4.09 16.98
N ARG A 116 -2.63 -4.22 18.31
CA ARG A 116 -3.68 -4.24 19.36
C ARG A 116 -4.55 -5.50 19.35
N TYR A 117 -4.83 -6.03 20.54
CA TYR A 117 -5.72 -7.18 20.73
C TYR A 117 -7.18 -6.81 20.43
N SER A 118 -7.60 -5.62 20.83
CA SER A 118 -8.94 -5.09 20.58
C SER A 118 -9.27 -5.08 19.08
N ARG A 119 -8.36 -4.54 18.25
CA ARG A 119 -8.51 -4.51 16.79
C ARG A 119 -8.54 -5.91 16.19
N THR A 120 -7.64 -6.80 16.63
CA THR A 120 -7.64 -8.19 16.15
C THR A 120 -8.96 -8.87 16.44
N ARG A 121 -9.51 -8.72 17.65
CA ARG A 121 -10.83 -9.26 18.02
C ARG A 121 -11.94 -8.69 17.12
N ASP A 122 -12.00 -7.37 17.01
CA ASP A 122 -13.13 -6.67 16.38
C ASP A 122 -13.17 -6.91 14.86
N LEU A 123 -12.03 -7.19 14.24
CA LEU A 123 -11.87 -7.34 12.78
C LEU A 123 -11.31 -8.72 12.39
N LEU A 124 -11.49 -9.73 13.25
CA LEU A 124 -10.87 -11.05 13.09
C LEU A 124 -11.18 -11.67 11.72
N GLU A 125 -12.45 -11.71 11.35
CA GLU A 125 -12.90 -12.29 10.08
C GLU A 125 -12.37 -11.52 8.87
N ASP A 126 -12.32 -10.19 8.95
CA ASP A 126 -11.79 -9.34 7.89
C ASP A 126 -10.28 -9.54 7.70
N PHE A 127 -9.53 -9.67 8.79
CA PHE A 127 -8.11 -10.02 8.69
C PHE A 127 -7.92 -11.40 8.09
N ALA A 128 -8.65 -12.42 8.55
CA ALA A 128 -8.55 -13.77 8.00
C ALA A 128 -8.81 -13.76 6.48
N ARG A 129 -9.86 -13.06 6.04
CA ARG A 129 -10.23 -12.90 4.62
C ARG A 129 -9.15 -12.19 3.80
N VAL A 130 -8.53 -11.15 4.33
CA VAL A 130 -7.53 -10.36 3.60
C VAL A 130 -6.18 -11.07 3.57
N LEU A 131 -5.73 -11.62 4.71
CA LEU A 131 -4.45 -12.30 4.84
C LEU A 131 -4.43 -13.64 4.07
N SER A 132 -5.59 -14.29 3.88
CA SER A 132 -5.70 -15.49 3.05
C SER A 132 -5.41 -15.27 1.56
N LYS A 133 -5.23 -14.01 1.13
CA LYS A 133 -4.82 -13.66 -0.25
C LYS A 133 -3.30 -13.79 -0.48
N ALA A 134 -2.52 -13.93 0.57
CA ALA A 134 -1.08 -14.19 0.48
C ALA A 134 -0.81 -15.63 0.02
N ASP A 135 0.26 -15.84 -0.75
CA ASP A 135 0.68 -17.21 -1.11
C ASP A 135 1.37 -17.89 0.08
N VAL A 136 2.07 -17.10 0.89
CA VAL A 136 2.70 -17.51 2.14
C VAL A 136 2.48 -16.41 3.17
N LEU A 137 1.96 -16.79 4.34
CA LEU A 137 1.75 -15.89 5.46
C LEU A 137 2.68 -16.28 6.61
N LEU A 138 3.45 -15.32 7.09
CA LEU A 138 4.23 -15.38 8.32
C LEU A 138 3.56 -14.45 9.32
N LEU A 139 2.88 -15.04 10.32
CA LEU A 139 2.15 -14.29 11.32
C LEU A 139 2.93 -14.26 12.63
N THR A 140 3.10 -13.07 13.19
CA THR A 140 3.78 -12.87 14.47
C THR A 140 2.77 -12.73 15.61
N ASP A 141 3.27 -12.70 16.85
CA ASP A 141 2.43 -12.34 18.00
C ASP A 141 1.90 -10.90 17.88
N VAL A 142 0.76 -10.64 18.52
CA VAL A 142 0.11 -9.32 18.51
C VAL A 142 1.00 -8.30 19.21
N TYR A 143 1.27 -7.19 18.53
CA TYR A 143 1.84 -6.01 19.18
C TYR A 143 0.79 -5.35 20.05
N ALA A 144 0.91 -5.54 21.37
CA ALA A 144 -0.11 -5.17 22.35
C ALA A 144 -0.45 -3.67 22.39
N ALA A 145 0.52 -2.79 22.13
CA ALA A 145 0.37 -1.34 22.24
C ALA A 145 -0.27 -0.87 23.57
N GLY A 146 0.10 -1.54 24.67
CA GLY A 146 -0.39 -1.28 26.03
C GLY A 146 -1.63 -2.06 26.46
N GLU A 147 -2.20 -2.90 25.59
CA GLU A 147 -3.38 -3.70 25.92
C GLU A 147 -3.02 -5.01 26.64
N ALA A 148 -3.87 -5.43 27.56
CA ALA A 148 -3.83 -6.79 28.07
C ALA A 148 -4.26 -7.78 26.97
N PRO A 149 -3.68 -9.01 26.94
CA PRO A 149 -4.12 -10.04 26.03
C PRO A 149 -5.63 -10.31 26.15
N ILE A 150 -6.29 -10.47 24.99
CA ILE A 150 -7.70 -10.87 24.90
C ILE A 150 -7.75 -12.28 24.35
N ALA A 151 -8.50 -13.17 25.00
CA ALA A 151 -8.67 -14.54 24.55
C ALA A 151 -9.22 -14.58 23.10
N GLN A 152 -8.68 -15.48 22.27
CA GLN A 152 -9.06 -15.64 20.85
C GLN A 152 -8.76 -14.43 19.95
N ALA A 153 -7.95 -13.48 20.42
CA ALA A 153 -7.54 -12.31 19.64
C ALA A 153 -6.03 -12.28 19.41
N ASP A 154 -5.43 -13.46 19.21
CA ASP A 154 -3.98 -13.62 19.02
C ASP A 154 -3.61 -14.04 17.60
N GLY A 155 -2.31 -14.00 17.29
CA GLY A 155 -1.79 -14.42 15.99
C GLY A 155 -1.89 -15.93 15.72
N ARG A 156 -2.35 -16.77 16.67
CA ARG A 156 -2.63 -18.19 16.40
C ARG A 156 -4.07 -18.42 15.99
N THR A 157 -4.96 -17.51 16.40
CA THR A 157 -6.39 -17.56 16.10
C THR A 157 -6.69 -16.99 14.71
N LEU A 158 -5.89 -16.00 14.29
CA LEU A 158 -5.83 -15.45 12.92
C LEU A 158 -5.21 -16.43 11.93
#